data_AF-A0A395KXS3-F1
#
_entry.id   AF-A0A395KXS3-F1
#
_cell.length_a   1.000
_cell.length_b   1.000
_cell.length_c   1.000
_cell.angle_alpha   90.00
_cell.angle_beta   90.00
_cell.angle_gamma   90.00
#
_symmetry.space_group_name_H-M   'P 1'
#
loop_
_entity.id
_entity.type
_entity.pdbx_description
1 polymer ?
#
loop_
_entity_poly.entity_id
_entity_poly.type
_entity_poly.pdbx_seq_one_letter_code
_entity_poly.pdbx_strand_id
1 'polypeptide(L)'
;MTAMNKYSITYARSLVAATPESMLVRPKKPIRGLSGDQIALMENEAASLDREFKTIEHDYGADHLDLVLTTGYLTRLLSNARIVRYLAQRFPDILAEFQKITELRKAT
;
A
#
# COMPACT_ATOMS: atom_id res chain seq x y z
N MET A 1 -5.11 -4.09 -9.41
CA MET A 1 -4.18 -5.02 -10.12
C MET A 1 -2.78 -4.46 -10.31
N THR A 2 -2.60 -3.21 -10.74
CA THR A 2 -1.29 -2.53 -10.79
C THR A 2 -0.58 -2.50 -9.43
N ALA A 3 -1.34 -2.37 -8.35
CA ALA A 3 -0.81 -2.38 -6.98
C ALA A 3 -0.13 -3.70 -6.55
N MET A 4 -0.49 -4.85 -7.13
CA MET A 4 0.12 -6.14 -6.78
C MET A 4 1.37 -6.48 -7.60
N ASN A 5 1.76 -5.62 -8.55
CA ASN A 5 2.91 -5.78 -9.44
C ASN A 5 3.06 -7.20 -10.03
N LYS A 6 1.92 -7.84 -10.38
CA LYS A 6 1.87 -9.18 -10.99
C LYS A 6 1.15 -9.11 -12.33
N TYR A 7 1.93 -9.28 -13.39
CA TYR A 7 1.43 -9.26 -14.76
C TYR A 7 1.73 -10.60 -15.43
N SER A 8 0.83 -11.58 -15.22
CA SER A 8 0.92 -12.87 -15.91
C SER A 8 -0.43 -13.28 -16.47
N ILE A 9 -0.41 -14.01 -17.58
CA ILE A 9 -1.63 -14.53 -18.23
C ILE A 9 -2.38 -15.45 -17.27
N THR A 10 -1.66 -16.27 -16.49
CA THR A 10 -2.24 -17.16 -15.48
C THR A 10 -2.99 -16.37 -14.41
N TYR A 11 -2.41 -15.27 -13.93
CA TYR A 11 -3.04 -14.41 -12.94
C TYR A 11 -4.26 -13.67 -13.50
N ALA A 12 -4.19 -13.18 -14.74
CA ALA A 12 -5.34 -12.58 -15.41
C ALA A 12 -6.50 -13.59 -15.56
N ARG A 13 -6.18 -14.84 -15.89
CA ARG A 13 -7.18 -15.92 -15.97
C ARG A 13 -7.78 -16.26 -14.60
N SER A 14 -6.99 -16.27 -13.53
CA SER A 14 -7.51 -16.52 -12.18
C SER A 14 -8.41 -15.39 -11.69
N LEU A 15 -8.17 -14.14 -12.09
CA LEU A 15 -9.07 -13.04 -11.74
C LEU A 15 -10.42 -13.16 -12.45
N VAL A 16 -10.44 -13.50 -13.73
CA VAL A 16 -11.69 -13.80 -14.46
C VAL A 16 -12.40 -15.00 -13.83
N ALA A 17 -11.65 -16.00 -13.33
CA ALA A 17 -12.19 -17.15 -12.62
C ALA A 17 -12.81 -16.80 -11.25
N ALA A 18 -12.28 -15.80 -10.56
CA ALA A 18 -12.77 -15.35 -9.25
C ALA A 18 -13.79 -14.21 -9.34
N THR A 19 -14.10 -13.73 -10.55
CA THR A 19 -15.08 -12.65 -10.76
C THR A 19 -16.49 -13.24 -10.95
N PRO A 20 -17.52 -12.70 -10.27
CA PRO A 20 -18.92 -13.10 -10.47
C PRO A 20 -19.40 -12.83 -11.91
N GLU A 21 -20.30 -13.67 -12.43
CA GLU A 21 -20.80 -13.54 -13.81
C GLU A 21 -21.46 -12.19 -14.09
N SER A 22 -22.12 -11.57 -13.09
CA SER A 22 -22.74 -10.25 -13.21
C SER A 22 -21.76 -9.12 -13.52
N MET A 23 -20.47 -9.32 -13.21
CA MET A 23 -19.40 -8.35 -13.47
C MET A 23 -18.61 -8.67 -14.76
N LEU A 24 -18.98 -9.72 -15.50
CA LEU A 24 -18.31 -10.13 -16.73
C LEU A 24 -19.07 -9.66 -17.97
N VAL A 25 -18.34 -9.06 -18.92
CA VAL A 25 -18.89 -8.65 -20.23
C VAL A 25 -19.25 -9.87 -21.11
N ARG A 26 -18.60 -11.00 -20.87
CA ARG A 26 -18.84 -12.26 -21.58
C ARG A 26 -19.08 -13.37 -20.56
N PRO A 27 -19.94 -14.36 -20.87
CA PRO A 27 -20.20 -15.47 -19.96
C PRO A 27 -18.92 -16.24 -19.66
N LYS A 28 -18.85 -16.76 -18.42
CA LYS A 28 -17.68 -17.45 -17.90
C LYS A 28 -17.46 -18.74 -18.68
N LYS A 29 -16.24 -18.94 -19.19
CA LYS A 29 -15.89 -20.22 -19.83
C LYS A 29 -15.70 -21.28 -18.73
N PRO A 30 -16.18 -22.52 -18.93
CA PRO A 30 -15.96 -23.59 -17.97
C PRO A 30 -14.45 -23.81 -17.76
N ILE A 31 -14.01 -23.70 -16.52
CA ILE A 31 -12.60 -23.85 -16.15
C ILE A 31 -12.34 -25.32 -15.89
N ARG A 32 -11.47 -25.91 -16.71
CA ARG A 32 -11.12 -27.33 -16.60
C ARG A 32 -10.43 -27.58 -15.25
N GLY A 33 -11.04 -28.42 -14.41
CA GLY A 33 -10.46 -28.84 -13.12
C GLY A 33 -10.95 -28.11 -11.86
N LEU A 34 -11.94 -27.22 -11.97
CA LEU A 34 -12.60 -26.60 -10.81
C LEU A 34 -14.08 -27.00 -10.73
N SER A 35 -14.57 -27.33 -9.54
CA SER A 35 -16.00 -27.53 -9.28
C SER A 35 -16.73 -26.19 -9.14
N GLY A 36 -18.06 -26.21 -9.27
CA GLY A 36 -18.90 -25.01 -9.03
C GLY A 36 -18.71 -24.45 -7.63
N ASP A 37 -18.61 -25.30 -6.61
CA ASP A 37 -18.38 -24.90 -5.22
C ASP A 37 -17.01 -24.22 -5.03
N GLN A 38 -15.97 -24.71 -5.70
CA GLN A 38 -14.65 -24.09 -5.68
C GLN A 38 -14.66 -22.71 -6.33
N ILE A 39 -15.42 -22.54 -7.42
CA ILE A 39 -15.58 -21.22 -8.07
C ILE A 39 -16.33 -20.26 -7.14
N ALA A 40 -17.40 -20.71 -6.49
CA ALA A 40 -18.15 -19.89 -5.55
C ALA A 40 -17.31 -19.48 -4.33
N LEU A 41 -16.46 -20.38 -3.83
CA LEU A 41 -15.49 -20.06 -2.78
C LEU A 41 -14.49 -18.99 -3.25
N MET A 42 -13.91 -19.16 -4.44
CA MET A 42 -12.99 -18.18 -5.03
C MET A 42 -13.64 -16.80 -5.20
N GLU A 43 -14.90 -16.73 -5.60
CA GLU A 43 -15.65 -15.48 -5.75
C GLU A 43 -15.85 -14.79 -4.40
N ASN A 44 -16.20 -15.53 -3.35
CA ASN A 44 -16.36 -14.99 -2.00
C ASN A 44 -15.03 -14.48 -1.42
N GLU A 45 -13.95 -15.25 -1.59
CA GLU A 45 -12.61 -14.85 -1.13
C GLU A 45 -12.11 -13.61 -1.87
N ALA A 46 -12.29 -13.54 -3.19
CA ALA A 46 -11.92 -12.37 -3.98
C ALA A 46 -12.73 -11.13 -3.58
N ALA A 47 -14.02 -11.29 -3.26
CA ALA A 47 -14.85 -10.19 -2.77
C ALA A 47 -14.42 -9.70 -1.37
N SER A 48 -14.00 -10.60 -0.47
CA SER A 48 -13.44 -10.19 0.83
C SER A 48 -12.13 -9.43 0.65
N LEU A 49 -11.22 -9.98 -0.16
CA LEU A 49 -9.92 -9.37 -0.44
C LEU A 49 -10.05 -7.99 -1.08
N ASP A 50 -10.99 -7.80 -2.02
CA ASP A 50 -11.23 -6.48 -2.63
C ASP A 50 -11.70 -5.44 -1.61
N ARG A 51 -12.56 -5.84 -0.66
CA ARG A 51 -13.01 -4.95 0.42
C ARG A 51 -11.88 -4.58 1.36
N GLU A 52 -11.12 -5.57 1.82
CA GLU A 52 -9.95 -5.34 2.69
C GLU A 52 -8.92 -4.45 2.00
N PHE A 53 -8.65 -4.71 0.72
CA PHE A 53 -7.74 -3.92 -0.08
C PHE A 53 -8.20 -2.46 -0.21
N LYS A 54 -9.48 -2.22 -0.48
CA LYS A 54 -10.04 -0.86 -0.55
C LYS A 54 -9.99 -0.11 0.77
N THR A 55 -10.19 -0.81 1.89
CA THR A 55 -10.04 -0.22 3.22
C THR A 55 -8.60 0.24 3.44
N ILE A 56 -7.62 -0.58 3.07
CA ILE A 56 -6.20 -0.21 3.18
C ILE A 56 -5.85 0.94 2.22
N GLU A 57 -6.35 0.90 0.99
CA GLU A 57 -6.11 1.93 -0.03
C GLU A 57 -6.68 3.30 0.39
N HIS A 58 -7.81 3.33 1.11
CA HIS A 58 -8.43 4.55 1.61
C HIS A 58 -7.48 5.34 2.51
N ASP A 59 -6.83 4.66 3.46
CA ASP A 59 -5.96 5.33 4.44
C ASP A 59 -4.54 5.54 3.90
N TYR A 60 -4.10 4.69 2.96
CA TYR A 60 -2.75 4.73 2.38
C TYR A 60 -2.37 6.11 1.82
N GLY A 61 -3.29 6.76 1.10
CA GLY A 61 -3.02 8.07 0.48
C GLY A 61 -2.77 9.18 1.50
N ALA A 62 -3.60 9.22 2.56
CA ALA A 62 -3.48 10.21 3.63
C ALA A 62 -2.22 9.96 4.47
N ASP A 63 -2.00 8.72 4.91
CA ASP A 63 -0.83 8.34 5.71
C ASP A 63 0.49 8.61 4.98
N HIS A 64 0.52 8.30 3.67
CA HIS A 64 1.70 8.57 2.85
C HIS A 64 1.96 10.06 2.70
N LEU A 65 0.92 10.87 2.50
CA LEU A 65 1.04 12.32 2.43
C LEU A 65 1.54 12.90 3.76
N ASP A 66 0.99 12.45 4.89
CA ASP A 66 1.40 12.88 6.23
C ASP A 66 2.87 12.53 6.50
N LEU A 67 3.32 11.35 6.07
CA LEU A 67 4.72 10.96 6.15
C LEU A 67 5.63 11.89 5.32
N VAL A 68 5.26 12.19 4.08
CA VAL A 68 6.02 13.08 3.19
C VAL A 68 6.08 14.51 3.75
N LEU A 69 4.97 15.02 4.29
CA LEU A 69 4.90 16.34 4.90
C LEU A 69 5.73 16.42 6.18
N THR A 70 5.60 15.42 7.06
CA THR A 70 6.32 15.36 8.34
C THR A 70 7.83 15.29 8.12
N THR A 71 8.29 14.43 7.22
CA THR A 71 9.72 14.31 6.89
C THR A 71 10.26 15.59 6.23
N GLY A 72 9.47 16.25 5.37
CA GLY A 72 9.79 17.56 4.82
C GLY A 72 9.90 18.66 5.88
N TYR A 73 8.97 18.68 6.84
CA TYR A 73 9.01 19.61 7.96
C TYR A 73 10.23 19.40 8.85
N LEU A 74 10.53 18.15 9.22
CA LEU A 74 11.74 17.81 9.99
C LEU A 74 13.01 18.25 9.29
N THR A 75 13.10 18.09 7.96
CA THR A 75 14.23 18.57 7.17
C THR A 75 14.40 20.08 7.29
N ARG A 76 13.29 20.84 7.18
CA ARG A 76 13.30 22.29 7.36
C ARG A 76 13.65 22.67 8.80
N LEU A 77 13.17 21.94 9.80
CA LEU A 77 13.48 22.15 11.20
C LEU A 77 14.99 22.01 11.48
N LEU A 78 15.60 20.94 10.95
CA LEU A 78 17.03 20.66 11.11
C LEU A 78 17.94 21.59 10.29
N SER A 79 17.42 22.29 9.28
CA SER A 79 18.18 23.35 8.60
C SER A 79 18.40 24.61 9.46
N ASN A 80 17.69 24.75 10.58
CA ASN A 80 17.85 25.88 11.48
C ASN A 80 18.87 25.57 12.60
N ALA A 81 20.05 26.15 12.50
CA ALA A 81 21.15 25.94 13.45
C ALA A 81 20.77 26.25 14.92
N ARG A 82 19.88 27.21 15.17
CA ARG A 82 19.43 27.53 16.54
C ARG A 82 18.62 26.38 17.14
N ILE A 83 17.77 25.75 16.33
CA ILE A 83 16.93 24.62 16.74
C ILE A 83 17.79 23.38 16.95
N VAL A 84 18.71 23.09 16.03
CA VAL A 84 19.66 21.99 16.17
C VAL A 84 20.48 22.14 17.45
N ARG A 85 21.00 23.34 17.74
CA ARG A 85 21.74 23.61 18.97
C ARG A 85 20.89 23.37 20.21
N TYR A 86 19.64 23.81 20.22
CA TYR A 86 18.71 23.57 21.34
C TYR A 86 18.45 22.07 21.55
N LEU A 87 18.15 21.34 20.47
CA LEU A 87 17.92 19.89 20.54
C LEU A 87 19.17 19.14 20.99
N ALA A 88 20.36 19.50 20.51
CA ALA A 88 21.61 18.88 20.93
C ALA A 88 21.89 19.07 22.43
N GLN A 89 21.51 20.23 22.99
CA GLN A 89 21.74 20.55 24.40
C GLN A 89 20.72 19.91 25.34
N ARG A 90 19.48 19.73 24.90
CA ARG A 90 18.35 19.38 25.79
C ARG A 90 17.70 18.03 25.47
N PHE A 91 17.78 17.58 24.21
CA PHE A 91 17.15 16.38 23.69
C PHE A 91 18.04 15.67 22.64
N PRO A 92 19.28 15.27 22.99
CA PRO A 92 20.23 14.70 22.03
C PRO A 92 19.73 13.42 21.36
N ASP A 93 19.00 12.57 22.09
CA ASP A 93 18.44 11.33 21.55
C ASP A 93 17.37 11.62 20.47
N ILE A 94 16.51 12.62 20.70
CA ILE A 94 15.49 13.04 19.73
C ILE A 94 16.15 13.63 18.49
N LEU A 95 17.23 14.42 18.66
CA LEU A 95 17.99 14.96 17.54
C LEU A 95 18.55 13.84 16.65
N ALA A 96 19.12 12.79 17.24
CA ALA A 96 19.66 11.65 16.50
C ALA A 96 18.56 10.94 15.70
N GLU A 97 17.37 10.71 16.28
CA GLU A 97 16.26 10.10 15.56
C GLU A 97 15.74 10.99 14.43
N PHE A 98 15.63 12.31 14.64
CA PHE A 98 15.23 13.23 13.57
C PHE A 98 16.23 13.23 12.41
N GLN A 99 17.54 13.17 12.70
CA GLN A 99 18.58 13.07 11.68
C GLN A 99 18.42 11.79 10.85
N LYS A 100 18.27 10.62 11.51
CA LYS A 100 18.02 9.33 10.84
C LYS A 100 16.81 9.39 9.91
N ILE A 101 15.68 9.95 10.38
CA ILE A 101 14.45 10.09 9.59
C ILE A 101 14.70 10.93 8.33
N THR A 102 15.43 12.05 8.45
CA THR A 102 15.72 12.93 7.30
C THR A 102 16.75 12.34 6.32
N GLU A 103 17.69 11.52 6.79
CA GLU A 103 18.65 10.81 5.94
C GLU A 103 17.98 9.70 5.14
N LEU A 104 17.05 8.97 5.74
CA LEU A 104 16.30 7.89 5.07
C LEU A 104 15.59 8.39 3.80
N ARG A 105 15.01 9.60 3.84
CA ARG A 105 14.36 10.24 2.69
C ARG A 105 15.33 10.64 1.57
N LYS A 106 16.61 10.91 1.89
CA LYS A 106 17.60 11.25 0.84
C LYS A 106 18.04 10.02 0.03
N ALA A 107 17.85 8.82 0.58
CA ALA A 107 18.28 7.56 -0.03
C ALA A 107 17.21 6.89 -0.90
N THR A 108 15.94 7.31 -0.77
CA THR A 108 14.78 6.86 -1.57
C THR A 108 14.45 7.84 -2.67
#